data_AF-A0ABD3RQU6-F1
#
_entry.id   AF-A0ABD3RQU6-F1
#
_cell.length_a   1.000
_cell.length_b   1.000
_cell.length_c   1.000
_cell.angle_alpha   90.00
_cell.angle_beta   90.00
_cell.angle_gamma   90.00
#
_symmetry.space_group_name_H-M   'P 1'
#
loop_
_entity.id
_entity.type
_entity.pdbx_description
1 polymer ?
#
loop_
_entity_poly.entity_id
_entity_poly.type
_entity_poly.pdbx_seq_one_letter_code
_entity_poly.pdbx_strand_id
1 'polypeptide(L)'
;MSLKSPLSLVSFPRELHLNILTYLRATDLSSLQQTSRCFNNRDLIAEVIVHCAHVVYPSDLTVGFDTPIVSGEVTSVAVAVKKGTKKTNGEQTVTSASTVITIAQKVYTYEMLRNMEMLVVARVLSRPEPPVHERTSCFYVSKSWCRAALRWLEVQEEERKEQEERRRAANEAKSAIFATLKGGKGGRGKSNGSSGKKKLSRKEQKQRDRRMSDSMPPWSNINDDLVCEHGSLKQCSSKSARARRRVMDKQAWKVLKKLYPDSVQLEGSAVCLMCAADAETAKKAECDKKEEEKADRKKPLSCPLVRGFYTRGSKGYPLNCVVPAGLDATLCCPLMPGVYCALPRSWCFRWRKYIKTGEGGFPPPPDGSEVLCEAHDLPLIPPHLESFLMGETSLLFAVHSATRVENIIASIPVGAGAATSSNSRSNSDAATFQALRAAGLSESELHVQRVAMARLEEDMRRAHIHHIHQPREDSESMAPQQQDRTLANEQLDRENRIVLEILTDDEITALEGYWPRCHFGTYALRFAIVEDSSSCCGMEVQWGTAPCRECDPSSRSMTKVVVRNRLQKRGYTAGLR
;
A
#
# COMPACT_ATOMS: atom_id res chain seq x y z
N MET A 1 2.84 36.98 -57.44
CA MET A 1 2.75 38.05 -56.42
C MET A 1 3.98 37.97 -55.53
N SER A 2 4.91 38.91 -55.68
CA SER A 2 6.14 38.97 -54.87
C SER A 2 5.77 39.49 -53.48
N LEU A 3 5.88 38.63 -52.44
CA LEU A 3 5.70 39.03 -51.05
C LEU A 3 6.84 40.00 -50.68
N LYS A 4 6.56 41.30 -50.81
CA LYS A 4 7.44 42.39 -50.44
C LYS A 4 7.69 42.33 -48.93
N SER A 5 8.96 42.11 -48.57
CA SER A 5 9.55 42.29 -47.24
C SER A 5 8.95 41.41 -46.13
N PRO A 6 9.75 40.65 -45.36
CA PRO A 6 9.23 40.01 -44.16
C PRO A 6 8.67 41.11 -43.24
N LEU A 7 7.38 41.00 -42.88
CA LEU A 7 6.75 41.87 -41.90
C LEU A 7 7.58 41.76 -40.61
N SER A 8 8.26 42.86 -40.28
CA SER A 8 9.07 42.93 -39.09
C SER A 8 8.15 42.95 -37.88
N LEU A 9 8.47 42.23 -36.80
CA LEU A 9 7.68 42.25 -35.56
C LEU A 9 7.41 43.69 -35.07
N VAL A 10 8.28 44.64 -35.40
CA VAL A 10 8.17 46.06 -35.05
C VAL A 10 7.03 46.78 -35.80
N SER A 11 6.55 46.23 -36.92
CA SER A 11 5.47 46.84 -37.72
C SER A 11 4.07 46.48 -37.26
N PHE A 12 3.92 45.61 -36.25
CA PHE A 12 2.61 45.30 -35.70
C PHE A 12 2.06 46.47 -34.87
N PRO A 13 0.73 46.65 -34.84
CA PRO A 13 0.09 47.56 -33.90
C PRO A 13 0.46 47.23 -32.46
N ARG A 14 0.56 48.26 -31.62
CA ARG A 14 0.97 48.15 -30.22
C ARG A 14 0.09 47.19 -29.42
N GLU A 15 -1.19 47.11 -29.76
CA GLU A 15 -2.17 46.19 -29.18
C GLU A 15 -1.79 44.73 -29.41
N LEU A 16 -1.20 44.44 -30.57
CA LEU A 16 -0.80 43.10 -30.93
C LEU A 16 0.50 42.71 -30.21
N HIS A 17 1.43 43.65 -29.98
CA HIS A 17 2.56 43.43 -29.08
C HIS A 17 2.11 43.14 -27.66
N LEU A 18 1.14 43.89 -27.13
CA LEU A 18 0.57 43.65 -25.80
C LEU A 18 -0.09 42.26 -25.72
N ASN A 19 -0.82 41.84 -26.74
CA ASN A 19 -1.43 40.50 -26.78
C ASN A 19 -0.39 39.39 -26.86
N ILE A 20 0.65 39.54 -27.69
CA ILE A 20 1.77 38.60 -27.76
C ILE A 20 2.45 38.50 -26.39
N LEU A 21 2.77 39.63 -25.77
CA LEU A 21 3.48 39.67 -24.49
C LEU A 21 2.61 39.20 -23.30
N THR A 22 1.29 39.27 -23.44
CA THR A 22 0.32 38.74 -22.47
C THR A 22 0.15 37.23 -22.61
N TYR A 23 0.25 36.73 -23.84
CA TYR A 23 0.20 35.29 -24.13
C TYR A 23 1.50 34.58 -23.74
N LEU A 24 2.64 35.22 -24.02
CA LEU A 24 3.96 34.71 -23.67
C LEU A 24 4.18 34.81 -22.17
N ARG A 25 4.59 33.70 -21.55
CA ARG A 25 4.91 33.66 -20.12
C ARG A 25 6.24 34.34 -19.86
N ALA A 26 6.49 34.74 -18.61
CA ALA A 26 7.72 35.47 -18.28
C ALA A 26 9.03 34.71 -18.64
N THR A 27 8.98 33.37 -18.71
CA THR A 27 10.09 32.54 -19.20
C THR A 27 10.32 32.68 -20.71
N ASP A 28 9.24 32.73 -21.50
CA ASP A 28 9.31 32.85 -22.96
C ASP A 28 9.74 34.26 -23.38
N LEU A 29 9.40 35.26 -22.57
CA LEU A 29 9.83 36.64 -22.75
C LEU A 29 11.36 36.80 -22.68
N SER A 30 12.06 35.97 -21.91
CA SER A 30 13.53 36.02 -21.84
C SER A 30 14.16 35.61 -23.16
N SER A 31 13.64 34.55 -23.79
CA SER A 31 14.07 34.11 -25.13
C SER A 31 13.72 35.15 -26.20
N LEU A 32 12.56 35.80 -26.06
CA LEU A 32 12.13 36.88 -26.94
C LEU A 32 13.04 38.11 -26.84
N GLN A 33 13.50 38.46 -25.64
CA GLN A 33 14.46 39.55 -25.42
C GLN A 33 15.84 39.28 -26.03
N GLN A 34 16.29 38.03 -25.98
CA GLN A 34 17.57 37.63 -26.57
C GLN A 34 17.53 37.70 -28.11
N THR A 35 16.37 37.41 -28.70
CA THR A 35 16.20 37.31 -30.16
C THR A 35 15.74 38.62 -30.80
N SER A 36 15.09 39.52 -30.06
CA SER A 36 14.53 40.76 -30.61
C SER A 36 14.77 41.97 -29.71
N ARG A 37 15.50 42.95 -30.26
CA ARG A 37 15.76 44.24 -29.59
C ARG A 37 14.49 45.05 -29.33
N CYS A 38 13.42 44.81 -30.09
CA CYS A 38 12.13 45.49 -29.90
C CYS A 38 11.57 45.27 -28.49
N PHE A 39 11.75 44.07 -27.95
CA PHE A 39 11.26 43.68 -26.63
C PHE A 39 12.23 44.04 -25.49
N ASN A 40 13.34 44.70 -25.79
CA ASN A 40 14.21 45.36 -24.80
C ASN A 40 13.83 46.83 -24.57
N ASN A 41 12.78 47.33 -25.22
CA ASN A 41 12.27 48.67 -24.97
C ASN A 41 11.65 48.77 -23.57
N ARG A 42 12.20 49.63 -22.71
CA ARG A 42 11.76 49.81 -21.32
C ARG A 42 10.35 50.34 -21.21
N ASP A 43 9.94 51.22 -22.12
CA ASP A 43 8.59 51.81 -22.10
C ASP A 43 7.56 50.73 -22.43
N LEU A 44 7.84 49.89 -23.43
CA LEU A 44 6.99 48.74 -23.76
C LEU A 44 6.89 47.76 -22.58
N ILE A 45 8.01 47.45 -21.90
CA ILE A 45 8.01 46.58 -20.72
C ILE A 45 7.15 47.19 -19.61
N ALA A 46 7.32 48.48 -19.31
CA ALA A 46 6.54 49.18 -18.30
C ALA A 46 5.04 49.13 -18.62
N GLU A 47 4.66 49.41 -19.87
CA GLU A 47 3.28 49.38 -20.33
C GLU A 47 2.66 47.98 -20.24
N VAL A 48 3.40 46.94 -20.61
CA VAL A 48 2.95 45.54 -20.49
C VAL A 48 2.70 45.19 -19.03
N ILE A 49 3.59 45.57 -18.12
CA ILE A 49 3.43 45.28 -16.70
C ILE A 49 2.22 46.02 -16.13
N VAL A 50 2.06 47.30 -16.46
CA VAL A 50 0.90 48.12 -16.07
C VAL A 50 -0.39 47.51 -16.64
N HIS A 51 -0.40 47.11 -17.90
CA HIS A 51 -1.53 46.44 -18.54
C HIS A 51 -1.88 45.12 -17.84
N CYS A 52 -0.89 44.27 -17.57
CA CYS A 52 -1.09 43.02 -16.85
C CYS A 52 -1.63 43.25 -15.43
N ALA A 53 -1.11 44.26 -14.73
CA ALA A 53 -1.51 44.58 -13.36
C ALA A 53 -2.95 45.09 -13.23
N HIS A 54 -3.44 45.83 -14.24
CA HIS A 54 -4.75 46.49 -14.19
C HIS A 54 -5.84 45.83 -15.03
N VAL A 55 -5.48 45.14 -16.11
CA VAL A 55 -6.44 44.59 -17.09
C VAL A 55 -6.49 43.07 -17.05
N VAL A 56 -5.32 42.41 -16.96
CA VAL A 56 -5.25 40.94 -17.03
C VAL A 56 -5.59 40.32 -15.68
N TYR A 57 -4.95 40.81 -14.62
CA TYR A 57 -5.11 40.32 -13.25
C TYR A 57 -6.04 41.23 -12.43
N PRO A 58 -6.83 40.64 -11.52
CA PRO A 58 -7.57 41.42 -10.52
C PRO A 58 -6.62 42.28 -9.69
N SER A 59 -6.97 43.56 -9.49
CA SER A 59 -6.10 44.53 -8.80
C SER A 59 -5.81 44.14 -7.35
N ASP A 60 -6.75 43.51 -6.66
CA ASP A 60 -6.59 42.95 -5.31
C ASP A 60 -5.51 41.86 -5.25
N LEU A 61 -5.30 41.12 -6.34
CA LEU A 61 -4.28 40.08 -6.44
C LEU A 61 -2.92 40.61 -6.87
N THR A 62 -2.83 41.84 -7.38
CA THR A 62 -1.58 42.46 -7.80
C THR A 62 -1.07 43.54 -6.84
N VAL A 63 -1.88 44.08 -5.91
CA VAL A 63 -1.41 45.10 -4.94
C VAL A 63 -0.08 44.71 -4.32
N GLY A 64 0.96 45.55 -4.44
CA GLY A 64 2.28 45.26 -3.89
C GLY A 64 3.15 44.33 -4.73
N PHE A 65 2.83 44.13 -6.01
CA PHE A 65 3.79 43.57 -6.97
C PHE A 65 4.98 44.52 -7.19
N ASP A 66 4.76 45.82 -6.98
CA ASP A 66 5.72 46.90 -7.11
C ASP A 66 6.39 47.29 -5.78
N THR A 67 5.81 46.89 -4.65
CA THR A 67 6.56 46.82 -3.40
C THR A 67 7.55 45.66 -3.50
N PRO A 68 8.76 45.80 -2.93
CA PRO A 68 9.85 44.85 -3.09
C PRO A 68 9.60 43.54 -2.32
N ILE A 69 8.55 42.81 -2.67
CA ILE A 69 8.26 41.45 -2.22
C ILE A 69 8.90 40.44 -3.17
N VAL A 70 9.54 40.84 -4.28
CA VAL A 70 10.33 39.93 -5.12
C VAL A 70 11.59 40.54 -5.74
N SER A 71 11.60 41.83 -6.06
CA SER A 71 12.82 42.55 -6.43
C SER A 71 13.28 43.35 -5.22
N GLY A 72 14.57 43.37 -4.88
CA GLY A 72 15.10 44.24 -3.81
C GLY A 72 14.73 45.70 -4.05
N GLU A 73 15.02 46.59 -3.08
CA GLU A 73 14.86 48.04 -3.23
C GLU A 73 15.32 48.44 -4.64
N VAL A 74 14.37 48.82 -5.49
CA VAL A 74 14.65 49.23 -6.86
C VAL A 74 15.45 50.49 -6.66
N THR A 75 16.78 50.36 -6.71
CA THR A 75 17.68 51.49 -6.71
C THR A 75 17.27 52.22 -7.96
N SER A 76 16.50 53.29 -7.77
CA SER A 76 16.24 54.25 -8.81
C SER A 76 17.63 54.64 -9.25
N VAL A 77 18.04 54.12 -10.41
CA VAL A 77 19.26 54.55 -11.05
C VAL A 77 18.93 55.98 -11.42
N ALA A 78 19.25 56.90 -10.50
CA ALA A 78 19.33 58.30 -10.80
C ALA A 78 20.38 58.35 -11.91
N VAL A 79 19.90 58.38 -13.16
CA VAL A 79 20.75 58.65 -14.31
C VAL A 79 21.28 60.03 -13.99
N ALA A 80 22.51 60.07 -13.49
CA ALA A 80 23.25 61.30 -13.35
C ALA A 80 23.43 61.80 -14.79
N VAL A 81 22.45 62.58 -15.26
CA VAL A 81 22.60 63.40 -16.44
C VAL A 81 23.77 64.30 -16.08
N LYS A 82 24.95 63.92 -16.56
CA LYS A 82 26.18 64.68 -16.42
C LYS A 82 25.97 65.92 -17.28
N LYS A 83 25.24 66.89 -16.72
CA LYS A 83 25.00 68.18 -17.33
C LYS A 83 26.38 68.80 -17.42
N GLY A 84 26.95 68.79 -18.62
CA GLY A 84 28.21 69.45 -18.92
C GLY A 84 28.03 70.93 -18.66
N THR A 85 28.41 71.37 -17.45
CA THR A 85 28.39 72.77 -17.07
C THR A 85 29.55 73.46 -17.81
N LYS A 86 29.26 73.96 -19.01
CA LYS A 86 30.09 74.98 -19.65
C LYS A 86 29.92 76.26 -18.83
N LYS A 87 31.01 76.66 -18.16
CA LYS A 87 31.11 77.83 -17.29
C LYS A 87 31.00 79.08 -18.15
N THR A 88 29.92 79.84 -18.03
CA THR A 88 29.82 81.24 -18.46
C THR A 88 29.35 82.06 -17.28
N ASN A 89 30.19 83.01 -16.87
CA ASN A 89 29.90 84.00 -15.83
C ASN A 89 28.75 84.91 -16.27
N GLY A 90 27.81 85.17 -15.37
CA GLY A 90 26.69 86.09 -15.62
C GLY A 90 25.66 86.04 -14.49
N GLU A 91 25.98 86.78 -13.42
CA GLU A 91 25.10 87.58 -12.55
C GLU A 91 23.64 87.18 -12.25
N GLN A 92 23.43 86.95 -10.95
CA GLN A 92 22.23 87.10 -10.12
C GLN A 92 20.83 87.17 -10.78
N THR A 93 19.98 86.23 -10.37
CA THR A 93 18.62 86.57 -9.93
C THR A 93 18.06 85.50 -9.00
N VAL A 94 17.53 85.94 -7.87
CA VAL A 94 16.90 85.16 -6.82
C VAL A 94 15.54 84.66 -7.32
N THR A 95 15.29 83.34 -7.31
CA THR A 95 13.94 82.79 -7.44
C THR A 95 13.82 81.43 -6.74
N SER A 96 12.91 81.40 -5.77
CA SER A 96 12.12 80.32 -5.19
C SER A 96 12.54 78.87 -5.49
N ALA A 97 13.01 78.20 -4.43
CA ALA A 97 13.24 76.75 -4.40
C ALA A 97 11.92 75.98 -4.59
N SER A 98 11.56 75.70 -5.84
CA SER A 98 10.62 74.64 -6.17
C SER A 98 11.39 73.33 -6.09
N THR A 99 11.20 72.59 -5.00
CA THR A 99 11.70 71.22 -4.86
C THR A 99 11.01 70.37 -5.93
N VAL A 100 11.61 70.28 -7.11
CA VAL A 100 11.21 69.34 -8.15
C VAL A 100 11.41 67.95 -7.56
N ILE A 101 10.33 67.36 -7.04
CA ILE A 101 10.27 65.94 -6.72
C ILE A 101 10.49 65.24 -8.04
N THR A 102 11.72 64.84 -8.29
CA THR A 102 12.07 63.98 -9.39
C THR A 102 11.37 62.66 -9.10
N ILE A 103 10.23 62.43 -9.76
CA ILE A 103 9.53 61.15 -9.71
C ILE A 103 10.55 60.12 -10.19
N ALA A 104 11.07 59.34 -9.25
CA ALA A 104 11.99 58.27 -9.55
C ALA A 104 11.28 57.34 -10.55
N GLN A 105 11.74 57.36 -11.80
CA GLN A 105 11.14 56.57 -12.86
C GLN A 105 11.31 55.09 -12.49
N LYS A 106 10.20 54.42 -12.15
CA LYS A 106 10.22 53.01 -11.78
C LYS A 106 10.75 52.22 -12.97
N VAL A 107 11.86 51.51 -12.76
CA VAL A 107 12.44 50.63 -13.78
C VAL A 107 11.71 49.30 -13.73
N TYR A 108 10.93 49.01 -14.76
CA TYR A 108 10.23 47.74 -14.92
C TYR A 108 11.07 46.73 -15.70
N THR A 109 11.03 45.46 -15.28
CA THR A 109 11.68 44.32 -15.95
C THR A 109 10.70 43.17 -16.11
N TYR A 110 10.90 42.26 -17.08
CA TYR A 110 10.02 41.07 -17.19
C TYR A 110 10.13 40.11 -15.99
N GLU A 111 11.20 40.21 -15.20
CA GLU A 111 11.26 39.56 -13.90
C GLU A 111 10.13 40.05 -12.98
N MET A 112 9.84 41.36 -12.97
CA MET A 112 8.70 41.90 -12.21
C MET A 112 7.35 41.39 -12.73
N LEU A 113 7.22 41.09 -14.02
CA LEU A 113 6.03 40.44 -14.57
C LEU A 113 5.88 39.01 -14.02
N ARG A 114 6.98 38.23 -14.00
CA ARG A 114 7.00 36.88 -13.38
C ARG A 114 6.62 36.94 -11.90
N ASN A 115 7.17 37.92 -11.20
CA ASN A 115 6.94 38.13 -9.78
C ASN A 115 5.47 38.45 -9.50
N MET A 116 4.86 39.27 -10.35
CA MET A 116 3.43 39.54 -10.31
C MET A 116 2.60 38.27 -10.58
N GLU A 117 2.90 37.51 -11.64
CA GLU A 117 2.20 36.23 -11.91
C GLU A 117 2.25 35.29 -10.71
N MET A 118 3.43 35.16 -10.10
CA MET A 118 3.65 34.27 -8.98
C MET A 118 3.02 34.75 -7.68
N LEU A 119 2.96 36.06 -7.46
CA LEU A 119 2.20 36.67 -6.37
C LEU A 119 0.69 36.39 -6.53
N VAL A 120 0.18 36.49 -7.76
CA VAL A 120 -1.23 36.14 -8.07
C VAL A 120 -1.47 34.66 -7.76
N VAL A 121 -0.59 33.75 -8.22
CA VAL A 121 -0.68 32.32 -7.90
C VAL A 121 -0.64 32.09 -6.40
N ALA A 122 0.29 32.73 -5.68
CA ALA A 122 0.40 32.63 -4.22
C ALA A 122 -0.92 32.97 -3.54
N ARG A 123 -1.48 34.14 -3.87
CA ARG A 123 -2.73 34.63 -3.27
C ARG A 123 -3.92 33.74 -3.59
N VAL A 124 -4.00 33.25 -4.83
CA VAL A 124 -5.03 32.28 -5.21
C VAL A 124 -4.88 30.98 -4.41
N LEU A 125 -3.66 30.49 -4.23
CA LEU A 125 -3.34 29.31 -3.43
C LEU A 125 -3.43 29.54 -1.92
N SER A 126 -3.46 30.78 -1.43
CA SER A 126 -3.66 31.06 0.00
C SER A 126 -5.13 31.15 0.40
N ARG A 127 -6.06 31.20 -0.56
CA ARG A 127 -7.50 31.18 -0.27
C ARG A 127 -7.90 29.87 0.46
N PRO A 128 -8.76 29.94 1.49
CA PRO A 128 -9.23 28.75 2.19
C PRO A 128 -9.98 27.82 1.23
N GLU A 129 -9.90 26.51 1.46
CA GLU A 129 -10.69 25.56 0.67
C GLU A 129 -12.20 25.82 0.94
N PRO A 130 -13.05 25.81 -0.10
CA PRO A 130 -14.49 25.95 0.08
C PRO A 130 -15.06 24.87 1.00
N PRO A 131 -16.04 25.20 1.85
CA PRO A 131 -16.69 24.24 2.74
C PRO A 131 -17.41 23.15 1.94
N VAL A 132 -17.63 21.99 2.56
CA VAL A 132 -18.10 20.77 1.87
C VAL A 132 -19.41 20.97 1.11
N HIS A 133 -20.32 21.80 1.61
CA HIS A 133 -21.63 22.05 1.02
C HIS A 133 -21.58 22.90 -0.27
N GLU A 134 -20.50 23.64 -0.53
CA GLU A 134 -20.34 24.47 -1.74
C GLU A 134 -19.60 23.75 -2.88
N ARG A 135 -19.16 22.50 -2.65
CA ARG A 135 -18.26 21.77 -3.55
C ARG A 135 -18.86 21.39 -4.90
N THR A 136 -20.18 21.47 -5.06
CA THR A 136 -20.88 21.26 -6.33
C THR A 136 -20.47 22.27 -7.40
N SER A 137 -19.96 23.44 -6.99
CA SER A 137 -19.53 24.52 -7.89
C SER A 137 -18.00 24.73 -7.92
N CYS A 138 -17.24 23.79 -7.33
CA CYS A 138 -15.80 23.91 -7.15
C CYS A 138 -15.01 23.08 -8.16
N PHE A 139 -13.74 23.47 -8.33
CA PHE A 139 -12.79 22.82 -9.24
C PHE A 139 -11.71 22.08 -8.47
N TYR A 140 -11.19 21.02 -9.07
CA TYR A 140 -10.01 20.32 -8.56
C TYR A 140 -8.73 20.88 -9.16
N VAL A 141 -7.75 21.03 -8.27
CA VAL A 141 -6.37 21.41 -8.60
C VAL A 141 -5.40 20.38 -8.01
N SER A 142 -4.33 20.07 -8.73
CA SER A 142 -3.27 19.20 -8.24
C SER A 142 -2.59 19.73 -6.98
N LYS A 143 -2.58 18.94 -5.90
CA LYS A 143 -1.83 19.27 -4.68
C LYS A 143 -0.32 19.24 -4.92
N SER A 144 0.19 18.36 -5.77
CA SER A 144 1.62 18.36 -6.12
C SER A 144 2.01 19.64 -6.84
N TRP A 145 1.17 20.11 -7.75
CA TRP A 145 1.37 21.39 -8.43
C TRP A 145 1.32 22.56 -7.44
N CYS A 146 0.29 22.63 -6.57
CA CYS A 146 0.21 23.67 -5.55
C CYS A 146 1.45 23.70 -4.66
N ARG A 147 1.95 22.53 -4.23
CA ARG A 147 3.15 22.43 -3.40
C ARG A 147 4.40 22.86 -4.15
N ALA A 148 4.53 22.53 -5.44
CA ALA A 148 5.65 22.98 -6.25
C ALA A 148 5.66 24.50 -6.41
N ALA A 149 4.49 25.10 -6.66
CA ALA A 149 4.33 26.54 -6.77
C ALA A 149 4.66 27.28 -5.47
N LEU A 150 4.14 26.79 -4.33
CA LEU A 150 4.44 27.38 -3.02
C LEU A 150 5.92 27.22 -2.64
N ARG A 151 6.53 26.06 -2.90
CA ARG A 151 7.96 25.87 -2.65
C ARG A 151 8.83 26.78 -3.50
N TRP A 152 8.47 26.99 -4.78
CA TRP A 152 9.21 27.92 -5.62
C TRP A 152 9.19 29.33 -5.04
N LEU A 153 8.04 29.79 -4.52
CA LEU A 153 7.91 31.08 -3.84
C LEU A 153 8.80 31.16 -2.59
N GLU A 154 8.80 30.11 -1.76
CA GLU A 154 9.68 30.03 -0.58
C GLU A 154 11.17 30.13 -0.96
N VAL A 155 11.59 29.45 -2.04
CA VAL A 155 12.99 29.51 -2.47
C VAL A 155 13.34 30.90 -3.03
N GLN A 156 12.44 31.54 -3.79
CA GLN A 156 12.67 32.91 -4.25
C GLN A 156 12.77 33.92 -3.09
N GLU A 157 12.01 33.71 -2.02
CA GLU A 157 12.14 34.50 -0.79
C GLU A 157 13.50 34.27 -0.10
N GLU A 158 13.94 33.01 -0.03
CA GLU A 158 15.23 32.64 0.57
C GLU A 158 16.42 33.19 -0.24
N GLU A 159 16.44 33.02 -1.57
CA GLU A 159 17.47 33.56 -2.46
C GLU A 159 17.59 35.07 -2.32
N ARG A 160 16.46 35.77 -2.16
CA ARG A 160 16.46 37.21 -1.93
C ARG A 160 17.02 37.58 -0.57
N LYS A 161 16.60 36.89 0.49
CA LYS A 161 17.13 37.11 1.84
C LYS A 161 18.65 36.94 1.84
N GLU A 162 19.14 35.93 1.13
CA GLU A 162 20.56 35.68 0.93
C GLU A 162 21.25 36.81 0.13
N GLN A 163 20.64 37.28 -0.96
CA GLN A 163 21.18 38.38 -1.76
C GLN A 163 21.23 39.71 -0.99
N GLU A 164 20.20 40.00 -0.20
CA GLU A 164 20.14 41.18 0.66
C GLU A 164 21.20 41.11 1.77
N GLU A 165 21.38 39.95 2.41
CA GLU A 165 22.45 39.74 3.38
C GLU A 165 23.84 39.92 2.73
N ARG A 166 24.04 39.39 1.52
CA ARG A 166 25.27 39.61 0.75
C ARG A 166 25.50 41.08 0.43
N ARG A 167 24.44 41.82 0.07
CA ARG A 167 24.51 43.26 -0.19
C ARG A 167 24.88 44.04 1.07
N ARG A 168 24.25 43.73 2.21
CA ARG A 168 24.61 44.33 3.51
C ARG A 168 26.05 44.04 3.89
N ALA A 169 26.48 42.78 3.78
CA ALA A 169 27.86 42.39 4.04
C ALA A 169 28.85 43.09 3.11
N ALA A 170 28.51 43.26 1.83
CA ALA A 170 29.35 44.00 0.89
C ALA A 170 29.42 45.50 1.22
N ASN A 171 28.31 46.10 1.65
CA ASN A 171 28.28 47.49 2.10
C ASN A 171 29.06 47.69 3.40
N GLU A 172 28.92 46.78 4.36
CA GLU A 172 29.70 46.77 5.60
C GLU A 172 31.20 46.61 5.32
N ALA A 173 31.58 45.69 4.43
CA ALA A 173 32.97 45.52 4.00
C ALA A 173 33.52 46.79 3.31
N LYS A 174 32.73 47.44 2.44
CA LYS A 174 33.10 48.71 1.82
C LYS A 174 33.29 49.82 2.86
N SER A 175 32.39 49.91 3.85
CA SER A 175 32.50 50.86 4.96
C SER A 175 33.73 50.59 5.84
N ALA A 176 34.04 49.33 6.12
CA ALA A 176 35.23 48.94 6.88
C ALA A 176 36.55 49.28 6.15
N ILE A 177 36.60 49.07 4.83
CA ILE A 177 37.74 49.48 3.98
C ILE A 177 37.88 51.01 4.00
N PHE A 178 36.77 51.74 3.91
CA PHE A 178 36.81 53.21 3.95
C PHE A 178 37.26 53.74 5.33
N ALA A 179 36.85 53.08 6.42
CA ALA A 179 37.28 53.42 7.78
C ALA A 179 38.78 53.14 8.00
N THR A 180 39.30 52.01 7.49
CA THR A 180 40.72 51.67 7.58
C THR A 180 41.62 52.57 6.74
N LEU A 181 41.14 53.08 5.60
CA LEU A 181 41.88 54.05 4.78
C LEU A 181 41.96 55.46 5.39
N LYS A 182 41.06 55.81 6.31
CA LYS A 182 41.08 57.09 7.04
C LYS A 182 41.82 57.03 8.39
N GLY A 183 42.05 55.83 8.93
CA GLY A 183 42.86 55.62 10.14
C GLY A 183 44.36 55.62 9.80
N GLY A 184 45.06 56.66 10.22
CA GLY A 184 46.45 56.95 9.83
C GLY A 184 47.52 55.92 10.22
N LYS A 185 48.65 56.08 9.54
CA LYS A 185 49.97 55.46 9.76
C LYS A 185 50.28 55.19 11.25
N GLY A 186 50.28 53.92 11.65
CA GLY A 186 50.93 53.53 12.92
C GLY A 186 50.53 52.15 13.41
N GLY A 187 51.39 51.14 13.20
CA GLY A 187 51.35 49.88 13.95
C GLY A 187 51.18 48.61 13.12
N ARG A 188 52.29 47.91 12.89
CA ARG A 188 52.32 46.50 12.46
C ARG A 188 51.74 45.62 13.57
N GLY A 189 50.48 45.21 13.46
CA GLY A 189 49.87 44.21 14.35
C GLY A 189 49.30 43.04 13.54
N LYS A 190 49.87 41.85 13.69
CA LYS A 190 49.35 40.58 13.16
C LYS A 190 47.98 40.30 13.80
N SER A 191 46.89 40.37 13.05
CA SER A 191 45.59 39.82 13.47
C SER A 191 45.18 38.65 12.59
N ASN A 192 45.37 37.44 13.12
CA ASN A 192 44.75 36.20 12.65
C ASN A 192 43.36 36.13 13.27
N GLY A 193 42.31 36.16 12.43
CA GLY A 193 40.93 36.06 12.94
C GLY A 193 39.88 36.06 11.84
N SER A 194 40.08 35.25 10.79
CA SER A 194 39.05 35.01 9.77
C SER A 194 37.95 34.11 10.36
N SER A 195 36.89 34.72 10.90
CA SER A 195 35.65 34.02 11.25
C SER A 195 34.97 33.51 9.98
N GLY A 196 35.31 32.29 9.59
CA GLY A 196 34.81 31.66 8.37
C GLY A 196 33.29 31.48 8.42
N LYS A 197 32.56 32.22 7.57
CA LYS A 197 31.21 31.86 7.16
C LYS A 197 31.23 30.40 6.69
N LYS A 198 30.53 29.51 7.40
CA LYS A 198 30.35 28.11 7.01
C LYS A 198 29.78 28.08 5.60
N LYS A 199 30.59 27.70 4.62
CA LYS A 199 30.10 27.38 3.27
C LYS A 199 29.15 26.18 3.40
N LEU A 200 27.95 26.30 2.82
CA LEU A 200 27.03 25.19 2.66
C LEU A 200 27.78 23.99 2.06
N SER A 201 27.50 22.79 2.58
CA SER A 201 28.12 21.58 2.08
C SER A 201 27.75 21.38 0.61
N ARG A 202 28.67 20.88 -0.21
CA ARG A 202 28.41 20.52 -1.63
C ARG A 202 27.19 19.59 -1.76
N LYS A 203 26.93 18.75 -0.76
CA LYS A 203 25.76 17.87 -0.71
C LYS A 203 24.45 18.65 -0.51
N GLU A 204 24.45 19.65 0.38
CA GLU A 204 23.30 20.54 0.61
C GLU A 204 23.02 21.40 -0.61
N GLN A 205 24.06 21.95 -1.25
CA GLN A 205 23.91 22.70 -2.49
C GLN A 205 23.30 21.84 -3.59
N LYS A 206 23.82 20.62 -3.82
CA LYS A 206 23.26 19.71 -4.84
C LYS A 206 21.81 19.30 -4.52
N GLN A 207 21.45 19.17 -3.24
CA GLN A 207 20.07 18.89 -2.85
C GLN A 207 19.16 20.11 -3.06
N ARG A 208 19.65 21.32 -2.79
CA ARG A 208 18.97 22.58 -3.11
C ARG A 208 18.76 22.72 -4.61
N ASP A 209 19.79 22.47 -5.42
CA ASP A 209 19.73 22.55 -6.88
C ASP A 209 18.73 21.52 -7.47
N ARG A 210 18.68 20.30 -6.93
CA ARG A 210 17.68 19.29 -7.33
C ARG A 210 16.25 19.68 -6.96
N ARG A 211 16.07 20.23 -5.75
CA ARG A 211 14.75 20.73 -5.33
C ARG A 211 14.32 21.92 -6.18
N MET A 212 15.27 22.75 -6.59
CA MET A 212 15.05 23.89 -7.48
C MET A 212 14.63 23.46 -8.87
N SER A 213 15.34 22.52 -9.50
CA SER A 213 15.02 22.04 -10.85
C SER A 213 13.60 21.47 -10.95
N ASP A 214 13.15 20.74 -9.93
CA ASP A 214 11.80 20.15 -9.88
C ASP A 214 10.70 21.20 -9.60
N SER A 215 11.09 22.40 -9.15
CA SER A 215 10.18 23.49 -8.79
C SER A 215 10.19 24.62 -9.82
N MET A 216 11.03 24.58 -10.86
CA MET A 216 11.15 25.68 -11.81
C MET A 216 9.95 25.72 -12.77
N PRO A 217 9.26 26.87 -12.90
CA PRO A 217 8.34 27.09 -14.00
C PRO A 217 9.10 27.18 -15.35
N PRO A 218 8.42 26.90 -16.48
CA PRO A 218 6.98 26.72 -16.60
C PRO A 218 6.52 25.35 -16.13
N TRP A 219 5.61 25.31 -15.17
CA TRP A 219 4.91 24.07 -14.86
C TRP A 219 4.02 23.74 -16.04
N SER A 220 3.93 22.45 -16.38
CA SER A 220 2.93 21.97 -17.32
C SER A 220 1.51 22.23 -16.78
N ASN A 221 0.50 21.76 -17.49
CA ASN A 221 -0.90 21.98 -17.10
C ASN A 221 -1.12 21.61 -15.62
N ILE A 222 -1.81 22.51 -14.90
CA ILE A 222 -2.02 22.46 -13.45
C ILE A 222 -2.51 21.09 -12.97
N ASN A 223 -3.24 20.38 -13.82
CA ASN A 223 -3.96 19.16 -13.51
C ASN A 223 -3.40 17.90 -14.20
N ASP A 224 -2.23 17.95 -14.83
CA ASP A 224 -1.67 16.82 -15.59
C ASP A 224 -1.62 15.51 -14.80
N ASP A 225 -1.23 15.55 -13.52
CA ASP A 225 -1.15 14.33 -12.73
C ASP A 225 -2.53 13.78 -12.32
N LEU A 226 -3.57 14.62 -12.34
CA LEU A 226 -4.95 14.29 -12.00
C LEU A 226 -5.74 13.73 -13.18
N VAL A 227 -5.27 13.91 -14.41
CA VAL A 227 -6.00 13.53 -15.63
C VAL A 227 -5.48 12.22 -16.20
N CYS A 228 -6.38 11.28 -16.50
CA CYS A 228 -6.01 10.04 -17.21
C CYS A 228 -5.76 10.33 -18.69
N GLU A 229 -5.28 9.34 -19.44
CA GLU A 229 -5.07 9.46 -20.90
C GLU A 229 -6.35 9.83 -21.67
N HIS A 230 -7.52 9.52 -21.12
CA HIS A 230 -8.83 9.89 -21.68
C HIS A 230 -9.25 11.34 -21.38
N GLY A 231 -8.38 12.18 -20.81
CA GLY A 231 -8.70 13.58 -20.52
C GLY A 231 -9.64 13.79 -19.32
N SER A 232 -9.99 12.71 -18.60
CA SER A 232 -10.91 12.73 -17.46
C SER A 232 -10.17 12.58 -16.13
N LEU A 233 -10.84 12.86 -15.00
CA LEU A 233 -10.24 12.72 -13.69
C LEU A 233 -9.86 11.25 -13.42
N LYS A 234 -8.58 11.00 -13.10
CA LYS A 234 -8.09 9.67 -12.69
C LYS A 234 -8.90 9.16 -11.52
N GLN A 235 -9.33 7.90 -11.61
CA GLN A 235 -9.95 7.24 -10.47
C GLN A 235 -8.88 6.99 -9.40
N CYS A 236 -9.09 7.59 -8.23
CA CYS A 236 -8.24 7.40 -7.07
C CYS A 236 -9.14 6.85 -5.95
N SER A 237 -8.60 5.95 -5.13
CA SER A 237 -9.27 5.59 -3.87
C SER A 237 -9.58 6.85 -3.06
N SER A 238 -10.62 6.86 -2.24
CA SER A 238 -11.02 8.04 -1.46
C SER A 238 -9.86 8.63 -0.63
N LYS A 239 -9.00 7.77 -0.07
CA LYS A 239 -7.77 8.15 0.65
C LYS A 239 -6.74 8.82 -0.29
N SER A 240 -6.50 8.25 -1.47
CA SER A 240 -5.57 8.79 -2.48
C SER A 240 -6.09 10.09 -3.11
N ALA A 241 -7.40 10.19 -3.38
CA ALA A 241 -8.03 11.37 -3.95
C ALA A 241 -7.85 12.61 -3.07
N ARG A 242 -8.08 12.48 -1.75
CA ARG A 242 -7.89 13.59 -0.80
C ARG A 242 -6.42 14.00 -0.67
N ALA A 243 -5.49 13.05 -0.78
CA ALA A 243 -4.05 13.33 -0.72
C ALA A 243 -3.54 14.10 -1.95
N ARG A 244 -4.18 13.91 -3.11
CA ARG A 244 -3.71 14.44 -4.40
C ARG A 244 -4.47 15.66 -4.91
N ARG A 245 -5.73 15.86 -4.51
CA ARG A 245 -6.60 16.93 -5.03
C ARG A 245 -6.84 18.01 -3.98
N ARG A 246 -6.76 19.27 -4.41
CA ARG A 246 -7.20 20.46 -3.66
C ARG A 246 -8.49 20.99 -4.30
N VAL A 247 -9.44 21.42 -3.48
CA VAL A 247 -10.67 22.05 -3.95
C VAL A 247 -10.46 23.55 -4.04
N MET A 248 -10.94 24.15 -5.13
CA MET A 248 -10.79 25.58 -5.41
C MET A 248 -12.12 26.19 -5.85
N ASP A 249 -12.39 27.41 -5.41
CA ASP A 249 -13.60 28.14 -5.82
C ASP A 249 -13.53 28.58 -7.29
N LYS A 250 -14.69 28.94 -7.85
CA LYS A 250 -14.83 29.34 -9.26
C LYS A 250 -14.06 30.60 -9.61
N GLN A 251 -13.91 31.56 -8.70
CA GLN A 251 -13.17 32.79 -8.98
C GLN A 251 -11.66 32.51 -9.03
N ALA A 252 -11.15 31.78 -8.05
CA ALA A 252 -9.77 31.32 -8.00
C ALA A 252 -9.39 30.51 -9.25
N TRP A 253 -10.25 29.58 -9.66
CA TRP A 253 -10.04 28.81 -10.89
C TRP A 253 -10.02 29.69 -12.15
N LYS A 254 -10.92 30.67 -12.27
CA LYS A 254 -10.93 31.62 -13.41
C LYS A 254 -9.61 32.38 -13.53
N VAL A 255 -9.01 32.78 -12.40
CA VAL A 255 -7.71 33.45 -12.39
C VAL A 255 -6.60 32.49 -12.85
N LEU A 256 -6.57 31.25 -12.31
CA LEU A 256 -5.60 30.25 -12.76
C LEU A 256 -5.76 29.85 -14.22
N LYS A 257 -6.99 29.76 -14.73
CA LYS A 257 -7.26 29.42 -16.14
C LYS A 257 -6.75 30.50 -17.11
N LYS A 258 -6.75 31.77 -16.71
CA LYS A 258 -6.09 32.85 -17.48
C LYS A 258 -4.56 32.68 -17.49
N LEU A 259 -3.99 32.26 -16.36
CA LEU A 259 -2.55 32.00 -16.20
C LEU A 259 -2.09 30.68 -16.82
N TYR A 260 -2.99 29.73 -17.02
CA TYR A 260 -2.68 28.40 -17.53
C TYR A 260 -3.82 27.93 -18.45
N PRO A 261 -3.93 28.50 -19.66
CA PRO A 261 -5.06 28.28 -20.56
C PRO A 261 -5.22 26.82 -20.98
N ASP A 262 -4.15 26.03 -20.99
CA ASP A 262 -4.20 24.61 -21.33
C ASP A 262 -4.70 23.74 -20.18
N SER A 263 -4.91 24.31 -18.99
CA SER A 263 -5.30 23.52 -17.82
C SER A 263 -6.71 22.96 -17.94
N VAL A 264 -6.85 21.64 -17.82
CA VAL A 264 -8.15 20.98 -17.90
C VAL A 264 -9.01 21.34 -16.68
N GLN A 265 -10.25 21.75 -16.93
CA GLN A 265 -11.23 22.01 -15.89
C GLN A 265 -11.76 20.67 -15.35
N LEU A 266 -11.49 20.40 -14.09
CA LEU A 266 -11.89 19.16 -13.42
C LEU A 266 -12.95 19.45 -12.37
N GLU A 267 -14.18 19.03 -12.65
CA GLU A 267 -15.32 19.18 -11.74
C GLU A 267 -15.45 17.99 -10.79
N GLY A 268 -16.12 18.23 -9.66
CA GLY A 268 -16.30 17.31 -8.52
C GLY A 268 -16.68 15.87 -8.86
N SER A 269 -17.47 15.68 -9.92
CA SER A 269 -18.23 14.45 -10.19
C SER A 269 -17.69 13.61 -11.35
N ALA A 270 -16.85 14.16 -12.22
CA ALA A 270 -16.51 13.52 -13.49
C ALA A 270 -15.30 12.59 -13.36
N VAL A 271 -15.51 11.35 -12.90
CA VAL A 271 -14.50 10.29 -12.98
C VAL A 271 -14.52 9.68 -14.38
N CYS A 272 -13.36 9.25 -14.89
CA CYS A 272 -13.27 8.55 -16.17
C CYS A 272 -14.07 7.24 -16.15
N LEU A 273 -15.13 7.14 -16.95
CA LEU A 273 -15.94 5.93 -17.08
C LEU A 273 -15.15 4.76 -17.71
N MET A 274 -14.25 5.05 -18.65
CA MET A 274 -13.40 4.02 -19.27
C MET A 274 -12.47 3.38 -18.24
N CYS A 275 -11.71 4.19 -17.50
CA CYS A 275 -10.84 3.67 -16.44
C CYS A 275 -11.64 2.95 -15.34
N ALA A 276 -12.88 3.36 -15.06
CA ALA A 276 -13.74 2.67 -14.11
C ALA A 276 -14.18 1.29 -14.61
N ALA A 277 -14.60 1.20 -15.88
CA ALA A 277 -14.93 -0.06 -16.52
C ALA A 277 -13.71 -1.00 -16.60
N ASP A 278 -12.52 -0.47 -16.92
CA ASP A 278 -11.28 -1.24 -16.96
C ASP A 278 -10.91 -1.77 -15.57
N ALA A 279 -11.00 -0.94 -14.53
CA ALA A 279 -10.73 -1.34 -13.16
C ALA A 279 -11.72 -2.41 -12.66
N GLU A 280 -13.00 -2.29 -13.01
CA GLU A 280 -14.01 -3.28 -12.68
C GLU A 280 -13.78 -4.60 -13.44
N THR A 281 -13.43 -4.52 -14.72
CA THR A 281 -13.09 -5.69 -15.55
C THR A 281 -11.85 -6.41 -15.03
N ALA A 282 -10.80 -5.66 -14.66
CA ALA A 282 -9.60 -6.22 -14.05
C ALA A 282 -9.89 -6.91 -12.70
N LYS A 283 -10.72 -6.29 -11.87
CA LYS A 283 -11.17 -6.88 -10.60
C LYS A 283 -11.97 -8.15 -10.82
N LYS A 284 -12.85 -8.17 -11.83
CA LYS A 284 -13.61 -9.36 -12.20
C LYS A 284 -12.68 -10.47 -12.69
N ALA A 285 -11.75 -10.16 -13.59
CA ALA A 285 -10.77 -11.12 -14.09
C ALA A 285 -9.90 -11.72 -12.95
N GLU A 286 -9.50 -10.93 -11.96
CA GLU A 286 -8.79 -11.43 -10.78
C GLU A 286 -9.68 -12.36 -9.92
N CYS A 287 -10.96 -12.04 -9.78
CA CYS A 287 -11.92 -12.88 -9.07
C CYS A 287 -12.17 -14.21 -9.79
N ASP A 288 -12.38 -14.15 -11.10
CA ASP A 288 -12.59 -15.32 -11.96
C ASP A 288 -11.36 -16.23 -11.92
N LYS A 289 -10.14 -15.66 -12.02
CA LYS A 289 -8.89 -16.40 -11.87
C LYS A 289 -8.77 -17.10 -10.51
N LYS A 290 -9.17 -16.44 -9.40
CA LYS A 290 -9.15 -17.05 -8.07
C LYS A 290 -10.15 -18.20 -7.92
N GLU A 291 -11.32 -18.08 -8.55
CA GLU A 291 -12.30 -19.17 -8.57
C GLU A 291 -11.86 -20.33 -9.47
N GLU A 292 -11.21 -20.06 -10.61
CA GLU A 292 -10.58 -21.08 -11.47
C GLU A 292 -9.48 -21.83 -10.72
N GLU A 293 -8.53 -21.13 -10.10
CA GLU A 293 -7.48 -21.74 -9.27
C GLU A 293 -8.07 -22.59 -8.13
N LYS A 294 -9.17 -22.12 -7.53
CA LYS A 294 -9.89 -22.86 -6.47
C LYS A 294 -10.60 -24.10 -7.02
N ALA A 295 -11.16 -24.04 -8.23
CA ALA A 295 -11.77 -25.18 -8.90
C ALA A 295 -10.72 -26.23 -9.28
N ASP A 296 -9.58 -25.80 -9.84
CA ASP A 296 -8.46 -26.66 -10.21
C ASP A 296 -7.86 -27.36 -9.00
N ARG A 297 -7.65 -26.66 -7.89
CA ARG A 297 -7.21 -27.26 -6.61
C ARG A 297 -8.15 -28.35 -6.13
N LYS A 298 -9.45 -28.24 -6.40
CA LYS A 298 -10.46 -29.23 -5.97
C LYS A 298 -10.68 -30.35 -6.97
N LYS A 299 -10.04 -30.31 -8.14
CA LYS A 299 -10.11 -31.37 -9.17
C LYS A 299 -9.83 -32.77 -8.61
N PRO A 300 -8.86 -33.00 -7.70
CA PRO A 300 -8.64 -34.33 -7.14
C PRO A 300 -9.83 -34.91 -6.38
N LEU A 301 -10.66 -34.05 -5.80
CA LEU A 301 -11.86 -34.46 -5.08
C LEU A 301 -13.00 -34.93 -6.00
N SER A 302 -12.84 -34.86 -7.33
CA SER A 302 -13.76 -35.49 -8.28
C SER A 302 -13.72 -37.03 -8.16
N CYS A 303 -12.58 -37.60 -7.81
CA CYS A 303 -12.43 -39.02 -7.52
C CYS A 303 -13.03 -39.35 -6.13
N PRO A 304 -13.98 -40.31 -6.02
CA PRO A 304 -14.58 -40.69 -4.75
C PRO A 304 -13.58 -41.20 -3.70
N LEU A 305 -12.52 -41.89 -4.12
CA LEU A 305 -11.47 -42.43 -3.23
C LEU A 305 -10.67 -41.29 -2.57
N VAL A 306 -10.19 -40.35 -3.38
CA VAL A 306 -9.46 -39.16 -2.90
C VAL A 306 -10.36 -38.26 -2.06
N ARG A 307 -11.64 -38.13 -2.41
CA ARG A 307 -12.64 -37.43 -1.60
C ARG A 307 -12.83 -38.12 -0.24
N GLY A 308 -12.92 -39.44 -0.21
CA GLY A 308 -13.00 -40.25 1.01
C GLY A 308 -11.83 -39.95 1.94
N PHE A 309 -10.60 -40.02 1.43
CA PHE A 309 -9.39 -39.63 2.16
C PHE A 309 -9.40 -38.18 2.67
N TYR A 310 -9.83 -37.22 1.84
CA TYR A 310 -9.96 -35.82 2.23
C TYR A 310 -10.94 -35.63 3.42
N THR A 311 -12.10 -36.28 3.36
CA THR A 311 -13.16 -36.16 4.39
C THR A 311 -12.94 -37.02 5.64
N ARG A 312 -11.95 -37.92 5.63
CA ARG A 312 -11.64 -38.89 6.70
C ARG A 312 -11.37 -38.25 8.07
N GLY A 313 -11.05 -36.96 8.11
CA GLY A 313 -10.93 -36.18 9.33
C GLY A 313 -9.90 -36.78 10.30
N SER A 314 -10.24 -36.85 11.58
CA SER A 314 -9.32 -37.21 12.66
C SER A 314 -9.20 -38.71 12.93
N LYS A 315 -9.77 -39.60 12.11
CA LYS A 315 -9.70 -41.05 12.38
C LYS A 315 -8.43 -41.70 11.84
N GLY A 316 -7.92 -41.18 10.73
CA GLY A 316 -6.67 -41.63 10.11
C GLY A 316 -6.70 -43.00 9.44
N TYR A 317 -7.85 -43.67 9.30
CA TYR A 317 -7.98 -44.95 8.58
C TYR A 317 -9.32 -45.06 7.80
N PRO A 318 -9.45 -45.97 6.81
CA PRO A 318 -10.69 -46.16 6.06
C PRO A 318 -11.76 -46.86 6.90
N LEU A 319 -12.90 -46.21 7.13
CA LEU A 319 -13.97 -46.77 7.99
C LEU A 319 -14.62 -48.04 7.42
N ASN A 320 -14.69 -48.12 6.09
CA ASN A 320 -15.21 -49.29 5.37
C ASN A 320 -14.26 -50.50 5.39
N CYS A 321 -13.05 -50.31 5.92
CA CYS A 321 -12.04 -51.36 6.06
C CYS A 321 -11.88 -51.85 7.50
N VAL A 322 -12.73 -51.43 8.43
CA VAL A 322 -12.68 -51.89 9.82
C VAL A 322 -13.62 -53.08 10.01
N VAL A 323 -13.15 -54.11 10.71
CA VAL A 323 -13.95 -55.27 11.10
C VAL A 323 -15.11 -54.80 12.01
N PRO A 324 -16.37 -55.13 11.71
CA PRO A 324 -17.50 -54.72 12.55
C PRO A 324 -17.35 -55.22 13.99
N ALA A 325 -17.61 -54.34 14.97
CA ALA A 325 -17.59 -54.69 16.39
C ALA A 325 -18.78 -55.62 16.72
N GLY A 326 -18.58 -56.94 16.64
CA GLY A 326 -19.66 -57.91 16.90
C GLY A 326 -19.25 -59.38 17.01
N LEU A 327 -17.98 -59.71 16.80
CA LEU A 327 -17.42 -61.05 17.02
C LEU A 327 -16.26 -60.89 18.01
N ASP A 328 -16.04 -61.83 18.93
CA ASP A 328 -15.05 -61.80 20.04
C ASP A 328 -13.67 -61.23 19.65
N ALA A 329 -13.56 -59.91 19.58
CA ALA A 329 -12.47 -59.15 18.95
C ALA A 329 -11.37 -58.79 19.95
N THR A 330 -11.17 -59.61 20.98
CA THR A 330 -10.07 -59.38 21.90
C THR A 330 -8.80 -59.84 21.22
N LEU A 331 -8.01 -58.89 20.69
CA LEU A 331 -6.64 -59.03 20.15
C LEU A 331 -6.50 -59.36 18.64
N CYS A 332 -7.49 -59.04 17.80
CA CYS A 332 -7.36 -59.19 16.35
C CYS A 332 -7.07 -57.84 15.67
N CYS A 333 -6.38 -57.88 14.52
CA CYS A 333 -6.19 -56.69 13.70
C CYS A 333 -7.56 -56.05 13.37
N PRO A 334 -7.76 -54.75 13.62
CA PRO A 334 -9.04 -54.09 13.39
C PRO A 334 -9.34 -53.88 11.91
N LEU A 335 -8.37 -54.11 11.02
CA LEU A 335 -8.54 -53.96 9.57
C LEU A 335 -8.98 -55.27 8.92
N MET A 336 -9.83 -55.17 7.90
CA MET A 336 -10.18 -56.28 7.01
C MET A 336 -8.95 -56.76 6.20
N PRO A 337 -8.96 -57.99 5.68
CA PRO A 337 -7.93 -58.45 4.75
C PRO A 337 -7.81 -57.53 3.54
N GLY A 338 -6.58 -57.16 3.19
CA GLY A 338 -6.35 -56.17 2.14
C GLY A 338 -4.93 -55.62 2.12
N VAL A 339 -4.64 -54.76 1.14
CA VAL A 339 -3.36 -54.06 1.04
C VAL A 339 -3.55 -52.59 1.41
N TYR A 340 -2.67 -52.12 2.28
CA TYR A 340 -2.73 -50.80 2.88
C TYR A 340 -1.37 -50.11 2.80
N CYS A 341 -1.42 -48.79 2.87
CA CYS A 341 -0.27 -47.90 2.87
C CYS A 341 -0.41 -46.92 4.03
N ALA A 342 0.68 -46.64 4.72
CA ALA A 342 0.73 -45.62 5.76
C ALA A 342 1.52 -44.40 5.28
N LEU A 343 0.92 -43.21 5.42
CA LEU A 343 1.48 -41.91 5.03
C LEU A 343 1.70 -41.00 6.25
N PRO A 344 2.74 -40.15 6.25
CA PRO A 344 2.92 -39.13 7.27
C PRO A 344 1.71 -38.21 7.40
N ARG A 345 1.24 -38.03 8.64
CA ARG A 345 0.12 -37.15 8.97
C ARG A 345 0.44 -35.69 8.65
N SER A 346 1.70 -35.28 8.86
CA SER A 346 2.27 -33.99 8.46
C SER A 346 1.98 -33.70 6.98
N TRP A 347 2.25 -34.68 6.12
CA TRP A 347 2.00 -34.62 4.69
C TRP A 347 0.50 -34.58 4.37
N CYS A 348 -0.31 -35.47 4.98
CA CYS A 348 -1.77 -35.51 4.81
C CYS A 348 -2.41 -34.15 5.18
N PHE A 349 -1.96 -33.53 6.25
CA PHE A 349 -2.42 -32.21 6.68
C PHE A 349 -2.06 -31.12 5.67
N ARG A 350 -0.82 -31.08 5.19
CA ARG A 350 -0.37 -30.14 4.16
C ARG A 350 -1.20 -30.29 2.88
N TRP A 351 -1.46 -31.52 2.45
CA TRP A 351 -2.31 -31.78 1.29
C TRP A 351 -3.75 -31.28 1.51
N ARG A 352 -4.40 -31.63 2.64
CA ARG A 352 -5.75 -31.13 2.95
C ARG A 352 -5.80 -29.59 3.04
N LYS A 353 -4.76 -28.97 3.62
CA LYS A 353 -4.62 -27.51 3.72
C LYS A 353 -4.54 -26.87 2.33
N TYR A 354 -3.72 -27.42 1.44
CA TYR A 354 -3.64 -26.97 0.05
C TYR A 354 -4.99 -27.11 -0.68
N ILE A 355 -5.69 -28.24 -0.54
CA ILE A 355 -7.00 -28.42 -1.17
C ILE A 355 -8.04 -27.42 -0.63
N LYS A 356 -7.99 -27.11 0.68
CA LYS A 356 -8.95 -26.21 1.34
C LYS A 356 -8.69 -24.73 1.03
N THR A 357 -7.45 -24.26 1.21
CA THR A 357 -7.08 -22.84 1.16
C THR A 357 -6.07 -22.52 0.04
N GLY A 358 -5.34 -23.52 -0.44
CA GLY A 358 -4.17 -23.42 -1.33
C GLY A 358 -2.95 -22.78 -0.70
N GLU A 359 -2.93 -22.69 0.61
CA GLU A 359 -1.74 -22.30 1.35
C GLU A 359 -0.66 -23.40 1.23
N GLY A 360 0.61 -22.99 1.11
CA GLY A 360 1.75 -23.90 1.08
C GLY A 360 2.05 -24.57 -0.27
N GLY A 361 1.25 -24.31 -1.32
CA GLY A 361 1.44 -24.91 -2.65
C GLY A 361 1.06 -26.40 -2.72
N PHE A 362 1.03 -26.96 -3.92
CA PHE A 362 0.74 -28.39 -4.10
C PHE A 362 1.88 -29.20 -3.47
N PRO A 363 1.60 -30.09 -2.50
CA PRO A 363 2.67 -30.81 -1.83
C PRO A 363 3.38 -31.75 -2.82
N PRO A 364 4.70 -31.96 -2.66
CA PRO A 364 5.39 -33.00 -3.39
C PRO A 364 4.75 -34.36 -3.07
N PRO A 365 4.98 -35.38 -3.92
CA PRO A 365 4.58 -36.75 -3.59
C PRO A 365 5.11 -37.13 -2.21
N PRO A 366 4.35 -37.92 -1.43
CA PRO A 366 4.80 -38.35 -0.11
C PRO A 366 6.10 -39.13 -0.24
N ASP A 367 7.13 -38.68 0.46
CA ASP A 367 8.38 -39.39 0.60
C ASP A 367 8.37 -40.18 1.92
N GLY A 368 8.84 -41.42 1.84
CA GLY A 368 8.93 -42.30 3.01
C GLY A 368 10.13 -41.95 3.89
N SER A 369 10.87 -40.89 3.58
CA SER A 369 12.07 -40.48 4.30
C SER A 369 11.81 -40.28 5.80
N GLU A 370 10.65 -39.71 6.14
CA GLU A 370 10.22 -39.52 7.53
C GLU A 370 10.05 -40.83 8.30
N VAL A 371 9.77 -41.96 7.63
CA VAL A 371 9.56 -43.27 8.28
C VAL A 371 10.77 -44.19 8.18
N LEU A 372 11.91 -43.75 7.66
CA LEU A 372 13.11 -44.59 7.57
C LEU A 372 14.00 -44.42 8.80
N CYS A 373 14.55 -45.53 9.26
CA CYS A 373 15.60 -45.51 10.27
C CYS A 373 16.88 -44.92 9.67
N GLU A 374 17.38 -43.83 10.24
CA GLU A 374 18.60 -43.17 9.76
C GLU A 374 19.84 -44.09 9.75
N ALA A 375 19.90 -45.07 10.66
CA ALA A 375 21.04 -45.98 10.78
C ALA A 375 21.01 -47.14 9.77
N HIS A 376 19.80 -47.63 9.44
CA HIS A 376 19.63 -48.90 8.71
C HIS A 376 18.89 -48.75 7.38
N ASP A 377 18.34 -47.57 7.08
CA ASP A 377 17.50 -47.30 5.90
C ASP A 377 16.31 -48.27 5.76
N LEU A 378 15.85 -48.76 6.91
CA LEU A 378 14.70 -49.67 7.04
C LEU A 378 13.51 -48.94 7.67
N PRO A 379 12.26 -49.24 7.29
CA PRO A 379 11.10 -48.54 7.84
C PRO A 379 10.93 -48.73 9.35
N LEU A 380 10.72 -47.64 10.08
CA LEU A 380 10.30 -47.62 11.47
C LEU A 380 8.78 -47.67 11.53
N ILE A 381 8.23 -48.55 12.36
CA ILE A 381 6.78 -48.62 12.62
C ILE A 381 6.50 -47.79 13.87
N PRO A 382 5.72 -46.70 13.77
CA PRO A 382 5.36 -45.94 14.96
C PRO A 382 4.52 -46.76 15.95
N PRO A 383 4.69 -46.57 17.28
CA PRO A 383 3.99 -47.34 18.30
C PRO A 383 2.46 -47.30 18.16
N HIS A 384 1.88 -46.14 17.82
CA HIS A 384 0.42 -46.02 17.64
C HIS A 384 -0.11 -46.87 16.49
N LEU A 385 0.67 -46.98 15.40
CA LEU A 385 0.31 -47.82 14.25
C LEU A 385 0.45 -49.30 14.62
N GLU A 386 1.53 -49.68 15.30
CA GLU A 386 1.73 -51.07 15.74
C GLU A 386 0.63 -51.52 16.71
N SER A 387 0.36 -50.76 17.78
CA SER A 387 -0.71 -51.09 18.73
C SER A 387 -2.09 -51.16 18.09
N PHE A 388 -2.38 -50.29 17.12
CA PHE A 388 -3.62 -50.39 16.34
C PHE A 388 -3.67 -51.67 15.52
N LEU A 389 -2.62 -51.99 14.76
CA LEU A 389 -2.59 -53.19 13.91
C LEU A 389 -2.61 -54.50 14.70
N MET A 390 -2.11 -54.49 15.94
CA MET A 390 -2.14 -55.63 16.86
C MET A 390 -3.47 -55.77 17.62
N GLY A 391 -4.43 -54.87 17.40
CA GLY A 391 -5.72 -54.89 18.09
C GLY A 391 -5.66 -54.45 19.55
N GLU A 392 -4.57 -53.80 19.97
CA GLU A 392 -4.40 -53.28 21.33
C GLU A 392 -5.19 -51.98 21.51
N THR A 393 -5.37 -51.21 20.44
CA THR A 393 -6.19 -50.01 20.40
C THR A 393 -7.26 -50.10 19.32
N SER A 394 -8.47 -49.62 19.64
CA SER A 394 -9.59 -49.54 18.68
C SER A 394 -9.54 -48.29 17.79
N LEU A 395 -8.68 -47.33 18.14
CA LEU A 395 -8.47 -46.08 17.41
C LEU A 395 -7.00 -45.91 17.09
N LEU A 396 -6.68 -45.62 15.83
CA LEU A 396 -5.31 -45.39 15.37
C LEU A 396 -4.61 -44.27 16.14
N PHE A 397 -5.35 -43.23 16.54
CA PHE A 397 -4.84 -42.09 17.31
C PHE A 397 -5.29 -42.13 18.77
N ALA A 398 -5.37 -43.32 19.36
CA ALA A 398 -5.65 -43.46 20.78
C ALA A 398 -4.52 -42.78 21.58
N VAL A 399 -4.85 -41.69 22.28
CA VAL A 399 -3.97 -41.10 23.28
C VAL A 399 -3.87 -42.13 24.40
N HIS A 400 -2.66 -42.63 24.65
CA HIS A 400 -2.42 -43.44 25.84
C HIS A 400 -2.44 -42.46 27.02
N SER A 401 -3.62 -42.24 27.61
CA SER A 401 -3.69 -41.68 28.95
C SER A 401 -3.12 -42.73 29.89
N ALA A 402 -1.79 -42.75 29.99
CA ALA A 402 -1.11 -43.45 31.07
C ALA A 402 -1.75 -42.98 32.38
N THR A 403 -2.22 -43.95 33.16
CA THR A 403 -2.86 -43.87 34.48
C THR A 403 -4.21 -43.15 34.61
N ARG A 404 -5.30 -43.93 34.54
CA ARG A 404 -6.46 -43.71 35.43
C ARG A 404 -6.93 -45.03 36.03
N VAL A 405 -6.47 -45.29 37.25
CA VAL A 405 -7.14 -46.20 38.20
C VAL A 405 -8.54 -45.66 38.43
N GLU A 406 -9.49 -46.58 38.42
CA GLU A 406 -10.92 -46.50 38.76
C GLU A 406 -11.41 -45.17 39.35
N ASN A 407 -12.41 -44.55 38.72
CA ASN A 407 -13.41 -43.82 39.49
C ASN A 407 -14.77 -43.75 38.79
N ILE A 408 -15.76 -43.98 39.63
CA ILE A 408 -17.16 -44.27 39.39
C ILE A 408 -17.91 -43.05 38.83
N ILE A 409 -18.90 -43.37 37.97
CA ILE A 409 -19.82 -42.48 37.27
C ILE A 409 -20.70 -41.70 38.26
N ALA A 410 -20.81 -40.38 38.07
CA ALA A 410 -21.98 -39.60 38.45
C ALA A 410 -22.23 -38.49 37.41
N SER A 411 -23.37 -38.62 36.71
CA SER A 411 -23.86 -37.70 35.68
C SER A 411 -24.65 -36.56 36.30
N ILE A 412 -24.46 -35.32 35.82
CA ILE A 412 -25.39 -34.19 36.05
C ILE A 412 -25.60 -33.45 34.70
N PRO A 413 -26.85 -33.08 34.34
CA PRO A 413 -27.17 -32.51 33.02
C PRO A 413 -26.99 -30.99 32.98
N VAL A 414 -26.55 -30.47 31.83
CA VAL A 414 -26.50 -29.03 31.52
C VAL A 414 -27.73 -28.64 30.70
N GLY A 415 -28.44 -27.61 31.15
CA GLY A 415 -29.67 -27.10 30.55
C GLY A 415 -29.48 -26.07 29.44
N ALA A 416 -30.38 -26.19 28.46
CA ALA A 416 -31.06 -25.22 27.60
C ALA A 416 -30.32 -23.96 27.10
N GLY A 417 -30.28 -23.84 25.76
CA GLY A 417 -29.77 -22.71 25.01
C GLY A 417 -30.71 -21.50 24.93
N ALA A 418 -30.15 -20.38 24.47
CA ALA A 418 -30.85 -19.15 24.14
C ALA A 418 -30.82 -18.92 22.62
N ALA A 419 -32.00 -18.66 22.06
CA ALA A 419 -32.25 -18.35 20.66
C ALA A 419 -31.77 -16.93 20.29
N THR A 420 -31.22 -16.79 19.09
CA THR A 420 -30.94 -15.51 18.42
C THR A 420 -32.16 -15.07 17.61
N SER A 421 -32.62 -13.84 17.84
CA SER A 421 -33.72 -13.21 17.09
C SER A 421 -33.26 -11.94 16.36
N SER A 422 -33.96 -11.71 15.25
CA SER A 422 -33.63 -10.94 14.06
C SER A 422 -33.76 -9.42 14.15
N ASN A 423 -32.96 -8.72 13.34
CA ASN A 423 -32.90 -7.27 13.15
C ASN A 423 -34.19 -6.65 12.58
N SER A 424 -34.77 -5.69 13.31
CA SER A 424 -35.64 -4.62 12.77
C SER A 424 -35.34 -3.32 13.52
N ARG A 425 -34.43 -2.50 12.99
CA ARG A 425 -33.71 -1.45 13.75
C ARG A 425 -34.22 -0.01 13.62
N SER A 426 -35.29 0.27 12.88
CA SER A 426 -35.77 1.66 12.71
C SER A 426 -37.00 2.01 13.56
N ASN A 427 -37.71 1.03 14.11
CA ASN A 427 -38.92 1.27 14.93
C ASN A 427 -38.71 1.10 16.45
N SER A 428 -37.52 0.67 16.90
CA SER A 428 -37.24 0.37 18.31
C SER A 428 -37.13 1.60 19.21
N ASP A 429 -36.63 2.72 18.69
CA ASP A 429 -36.19 3.82 19.53
C ASP A 429 -37.36 4.62 20.08
N ALA A 430 -38.38 4.87 19.26
CA ALA A 430 -39.59 5.59 19.69
C ALA A 430 -40.37 4.82 20.77
N ALA A 431 -40.52 3.50 20.61
CA ALA A 431 -41.20 2.64 21.57
C ALA A 431 -40.44 2.57 22.91
N THR A 432 -39.10 2.52 22.85
CA THR A 432 -38.24 2.49 24.04
C THR A 432 -38.35 3.79 24.85
N PHE A 433 -38.35 4.96 24.20
CA PHE A 433 -38.52 6.24 24.90
C PHE A 433 -39.96 6.47 25.40
N GLN A 434 -40.95 5.85 24.78
CA GLN A 434 -42.33 5.88 25.27
C GLN A 434 -42.50 5.00 26.51
N ALA A 435 -41.85 3.83 26.55
CA ALA A 435 -41.81 2.97 27.74
C ALA A 435 -41.08 3.63 28.91
N LEU A 436 -39.95 4.32 28.66
CA LEU A 436 -39.22 5.05 29.70
C LEU A 436 -40.00 6.25 30.25
N ARG A 437 -40.79 6.93 29.41
CA ARG A 437 -41.77 7.95 29.90
C ARG A 437 -42.84 7.32 30.77
N ALA A 438 -43.40 6.17 30.36
CA ALA A 438 -44.40 5.47 31.15
C ALA A 438 -43.85 4.96 32.49
N ALA A 439 -42.54 4.71 32.57
CA ALA A 439 -41.83 4.35 33.80
C ALA A 439 -41.51 5.54 34.73
N GLY A 440 -41.97 6.76 34.39
CA GLY A 440 -41.85 7.93 35.26
C GLY A 440 -40.51 8.66 35.18
N LEU A 441 -39.67 8.39 34.17
CA LEU A 441 -38.44 9.16 33.98
C LEU A 441 -38.78 10.60 33.54
N SER A 442 -38.14 11.56 34.19
CA SER A 442 -38.21 12.97 33.80
C SER A 442 -37.59 13.19 32.42
N GLU A 443 -37.98 14.28 31.76
CA GLU A 443 -37.49 14.60 30.42
C GLU A 443 -35.97 14.86 30.39
N SER A 444 -35.40 15.35 31.50
CA SER A 444 -33.96 15.47 31.72
C SER A 444 -33.26 14.11 31.78
N GLU A 445 -33.82 13.13 32.49
CA GLU A 445 -33.24 11.78 32.58
C GLU A 445 -33.32 11.04 31.24
N LEU A 446 -34.43 11.21 30.51
CA LEU A 446 -34.58 10.71 29.14
C LEU A 446 -33.56 11.32 28.17
N HIS A 447 -33.17 12.58 28.38
CA HIS A 447 -32.11 13.21 27.60
C HIS A 447 -30.73 12.62 27.93
N VAL A 448 -30.42 12.44 29.22
CA VAL A 448 -29.18 11.78 29.66
C VAL A 448 -29.10 10.36 29.09
N GLN A 449 -30.20 9.62 29.09
CA GLN A 449 -30.27 8.27 28.54
C GLN A 449 -30.11 8.25 27.02
N ARG A 450 -30.65 9.24 26.29
CA ARG A 450 -30.40 9.43 24.85
C ARG A 450 -28.92 9.65 24.55
N VAL A 451 -28.26 10.52 25.31
CA VAL A 451 -26.84 10.81 25.13
C VAL A 451 -25.98 9.59 25.47
N ALA A 452 -26.34 8.83 26.50
CA ALA A 452 -25.65 7.59 26.86
C ALA A 452 -25.77 6.51 25.77
N MET A 453 -26.98 6.30 25.22
CA MET A 453 -27.18 5.34 24.13
C MET A 453 -26.48 5.76 22.85
N ALA A 454 -26.49 7.05 22.49
CA ALA A 454 -25.77 7.56 21.34
C ALA A 454 -24.24 7.38 21.46
N ARG A 455 -23.69 7.53 22.68
CA ARG A 455 -22.27 7.24 22.95
C ARG A 455 -21.95 5.75 22.81
N LEU A 456 -22.78 4.87 23.36
CA LEU A 456 -22.63 3.42 23.19
C LEU A 456 -22.68 2.99 21.73
N GLU A 457 -23.57 3.58 20.93
CA GLU A 457 -23.68 3.28 19.50
C GLU A 457 -22.47 3.78 18.71
N GLU A 458 -21.99 4.99 19.03
CA GLU A 458 -20.74 5.55 18.48
C GLU A 458 -19.54 4.67 18.85
N ASP A 459 -19.45 4.20 20.09
CA ASP A 459 -18.38 3.29 20.55
C ASP A 459 -18.47 1.93 19.88
N MET A 460 -19.68 1.38 19.67
CA MET A 460 -19.88 0.16 18.88
C MET A 460 -19.47 0.34 17.41
N ARG A 461 -19.78 1.48 16.79
CA ARG A 461 -19.33 1.78 15.42
C ARG A 461 -17.80 1.92 15.36
N ARG A 462 -17.18 2.55 16.36
CA ARG A 462 -15.71 2.66 16.45
C ARG A 462 -15.07 1.29 16.63
N ALA A 463 -15.62 0.43 17.49
CA ALA A 463 -15.17 -0.95 17.63
C ALA A 463 -15.30 -1.75 16.33
N HIS A 464 -16.41 -1.58 15.60
CA HIS A 464 -16.61 -2.24 14.29
C HIS A 464 -15.62 -1.75 13.22
N ILE A 465 -15.31 -0.45 13.19
CA ILE A 465 -14.30 0.13 12.28
C ILE A 465 -12.89 -0.36 12.63
N HIS A 466 -12.57 -0.52 13.91
CA HIS A 466 -11.30 -1.10 14.37
C HIS A 466 -11.18 -2.59 14.01
N HIS A 467 -12.29 -3.35 14.04
CA HIS A 467 -12.33 -4.74 13.60
C HIS A 467 -12.07 -4.90 12.09
N ILE A 468 -12.43 -3.89 11.28
CA ILE A 468 -12.16 -3.88 9.82
C ILE A 468 -10.70 -3.49 9.50
N HIS A 469 -9.99 -2.82 10.42
CA HIS A 469 -8.64 -2.29 10.21
C HIS A 469 -7.50 -3.10 10.85
N GLN A 470 -7.79 -4.19 11.57
CA GLN A 470 -6.73 -5.15 11.89
C GLN A 470 -6.36 -5.92 10.61
N PRO A 471 -5.06 -6.06 10.26
CA PRO A 471 -4.65 -7.07 9.31
C PRO A 471 -5.19 -8.39 9.84
N ARG A 472 -5.92 -9.09 8.99
CA ARG A 472 -6.63 -10.32 9.29
C ARG A 472 -5.62 -11.41 9.66
N GLU A 473 -5.18 -11.43 10.91
CA GLU A 473 -4.71 -12.64 11.55
C GLU A 473 -5.98 -13.45 11.82
N ASP A 474 -6.22 -14.43 10.96
CA ASP A 474 -7.33 -15.38 11.05
C ASP A 474 -7.21 -16.21 12.34
N SER A 475 -7.49 -15.62 13.50
CA SER A 475 -7.85 -16.37 14.70
C SER A 475 -9.35 -16.62 14.66
N GLU A 476 -9.73 -17.66 13.91
CA GLU A 476 -11.01 -18.33 14.11
C GLU A 476 -11.12 -18.66 15.60
N SER A 477 -12.13 -18.14 16.30
CA SER A 477 -12.47 -18.59 17.65
C SER A 477 -12.89 -20.06 17.55
N MET A 478 -11.92 -20.97 17.66
CA MET A 478 -12.12 -22.41 17.60
C MET A 478 -13.03 -22.80 18.76
N ALA A 479 -14.10 -23.56 18.47
CA ALA A 479 -14.97 -24.10 19.50
C ALA A 479 -14.13 -24.94 20.51
N PRO A 480 -14.51 -25.01 21.81
CA PRO A 480 -13.74 -25.74 22.83
C PRO A 480 -13.39 -27.18 22.42
N GLN A 481 -14.31 -27.85 21.75
CA GLN A 481 -14.15 -29.22 21.24
C GLN A 481 -13.09 -29.36 20.13
N GLN A 482 -12.82 -28.27 19.40
CA GLN A 482 -11.78 -28.21 18.37
C GLN A 482 -10.42 -27.92 19.00
N GLN A 483 -10.39 -27.16 20.10
CA GLN A 483 -9.18 -26.88 20.88
C GLN A 483 -8.65 -28.14 21.60
N ASP A 484 -9.53 -28.92 22.23
CA ASP A 484 -9.16 -30.21 22.86
C ASP A 484 -8.60 -31.22 21.85
N ARG A 485 -9.15 -31.24 20.63
CA ARG A 485 -8.65 -32.09 19.54
C ARG A 485 -7.27 -31.66 19.07
N THR A 486 -6.99 -30.36 19.01
CA THR A 486 -5.68 -29.83 18.64
C THR A 486 -4.63 -30.24 19.67
N LEU A 487 -4.93 -30.11 20.97
CA LEU A 487 -4.01 -30.51 22.04
C LEU A 487 -3.71 -32.01 22.04
N ALA A 488 -4.72 -32.86 21.83
CA ALA A 488 -4.52 -34.31 21.71
C ALA A 488 -3.64 -34.68 20.50
N ASN A 489 -3.79 -33.97 19.38
CA ASN A 489 -2.96 -34.19 18.20
C ASN A 489 -1.52 -33.73 18.41
N GLU A 490 -1.31 -32.57 19.04
CA GLU A 490 0.02 -32.07 19.39
C GLU A 490 0.74 -32.95 20.41
N GLN A 491 -0.01 -33.63 21.29
CA GLN A 491 0.54 -34.61 22.21
C GLN A 491 0.97 -35.89 21.48
N LEU A 492 0.14 -36.40 20.56
CA LEU A 492 0.50 -37.55 19.71
C LEU A 492 1.72 -37.27 18.84
N ASP A 493 1.84 -36.07 18.27
CA ASP A 493 3.00 -35.64 17.48
C ASP A 493 4.27 -35.46 18.36
N ARG A 494 4.11 -35.17 19.66
CA ARG A 494 5.22 -35.11 20.64
C ARG A 494 5.68 -36.48 21.10
N GLU A 495 4.75 -37.42 21.32
CA GLU A 495 5.02 -38.77 21.84
C GLU A 495 5.48 -39.73 20.73
N ASN A 496 4.84 -39.66 19.56
CA ASN A 496 5.19 -40.44 18.38
C ASN A 496 5.92 -39.52 17.41
N ARG A 497 7.26 -39.62 17.36
CA ARG A 497 8.11 -38.79 16.48
C ARG A 497 7.56 -38.65 15.04
N ILE A 498 6.88 -39.68 14.53
CA ILE A 498 6.13 -39.66 13.28
C ILE A 498 4.73 -40.25 13.52
N VAL A 499 3.69 -39.50 13.18
CA VAL A 499 2.30 -39.97 13.17
C VAL A 499 1.89 -40.34 11.75
N LEU A 500 1.26 -41.51 11.58
CA LEU A 500 0.86 -42.05 10.27
C LEU A 500 -0.65 -42.19 10.14
N GLU A 501 -1.17 -41.89 8.94
CA GLU A 501 -2.53 -42.22 8.49
C GLU A 501 -2.50 -43.42 7.53
N ILE A 502 -3.46 -44.33 7.66
CA ILE A 502 -3.65 -45.52 6.82
C ILE A 502 -4.56 -45.19 5.65
N LEU A 503 -4.14 -45.58 4.45
CA LEU A 503 -4.88 -45.51 3.20
C LEU A 503 -4.95 -46.90 2.57
N THR A 504 -6.00 -47.17 1.78
CA THR A 504 -6.06 -48.39 0.95
C THR A 504 -5.12 -48.26 -0.25
N ASP A 505 -4.72 -49.39 -0.85
CA ASP A 505 -3.92 -49.41 -2.08
C ASP A 505 -4.60 -48.64 -3.23
N ASP A 506 -5.94 -48.73 -3.33
CA ASP A 506 -6.74 -48.01 -4.30
C ASP A 506 -6.73 -46.49 -4.08
N GLU A 507 -6.79 -46.05 -2.82
CA GLU A 507 -6.72 -44.63 -2.47
C GLU A 507 -5.36 -44.03 -2.81
N ILE A 508 -4.28 -44.75 -2.54
CA ILE A 508 -2.93 -44.33 -2.93
C ILE A 508 -2.81 -44.27 -4.44
N THR A 509 -3.23 -45.32 -5.15
CA THR A 509 -3.20 -45.36 -6.62
C THR A 509 -3.99 -44.19 -7.23
N ALA A 510 -5.15 -43.87 -6.67
CA ALA A 510 -5.96 -42.74 -7.10
C ALA A 510 -5.28 -41.39 -6.82
N LEU A 511 -4.60 -41.27 -5.67
CA LEU A 511 -3.86 -40.07 -5.28
C LEU A 511 -2.61 -39.86 -6.15
N GLU A 512 -1.92 -40.95 -6.50
CA GLU A 512 -0.74 -40.96 -7.39
C GLU A 512 -1.03 -40.40 -8.78
N GLY A 513 -2.26 -40.57 -9.28
CA GLY A 513 -2.70 -40.02 -10.55
C GLY A 513 -2.62 -38.49 -10.67
N TYR A 514 -2.42 -37.77 -9.56
CA TYR A 514 -2.31 -36.32 -9.53
C TYR A 514 -0.87 -35.78 -9.47
N TRP A 515 0.15 -36.63 -9.37
CA TRP A 515 1.55 -36.20 -9.51
C TRP A 515 2.08 -36.41 -10.92
N PRO A 516 2.42 -35.34 -11.65
CA PRO A 516 3.02 -35.48 -12.96
C PRO A 516 4.45 -36.06 -12.81
N ARG A 517 4.66 -37.29 -13.29
CA ARG A 517 5.98 -37.88 -13.59
C ARG A 517 6.89 -38.21 -12.39
N CYS A 518 6.37 -38.87 -11.36
CA CYS A 518 7.25 -39.58 -10.42
C CYS A 518 7.54 -40.99 -10.96
N HIS A 519 8.64 -41.12 -11.69
CA HIS A 519 9.16 -42.43 -12.14
C HIS A 519 9.79 -43.25 -11.01
N PHE A 520 9.94 -42.64 -9.83
CA PHE A 520 10.39 -43.29 -8.60
C PHE A 520 9.16 -43.42 -7.70
N GLY A 521 8.84 -44.66 -7.33
CA GLY A 521 7.62 -44.99 -6.60
C GLY A 521 7.43 -44.12 -5.37
N THR A 522 6.21 -43.70 -5.14
CA THR A 522 5.74 -43.03 -3.94
C THR A 522 6.03 -43.94 -2.75
N TYR A 523 6.96 -43.54 -1.88
CA TYR A 523 7.38 -44.34 -0.75
C TYR A 523 6.37 -44.20 0.39
N ALA A 524 5.27 -44.95 0.30
CA ALA A 524 4.40 -45.19 1.45
C ALA A 524 4.84 -46.49 2.15
N LEU A 525 4.73 -46.53 3.49
CA LEU A 525 4.94 -47.77 4.24
C LEU A 525 3.80 -48.74 3.91
N ARG A 526 4.09 -49.75 3.08
CA ARG A 526 3.09 -50.69 2.54
C ARG A 526 3.05 -51.99 3.34
N PHE A 527 1.85 -52.44 3.69
CA PHE A 527 1.61 -53.70 4.39
C PHE A 527 0.31 -54.35 3.90
N ALA A 528 0.16 -55.65 4.16
CA ALA A 528 -1.03 -56.42 3.84
C ALA A 528 -1.56 -57.09 5.11
N ILE A 529 -2.88 -57.14 5.23
CA ILE A 529 -3.57 -57.94 6.24
C ILE A 529 -4.04 -59.21 5.53
N VAL A 530 -3.60 -60.36 6.02
CA VAL A 530 -3.88 -61.67 5.43
C VAL A 530 -4.56 -62.55 6.47
N GLU A 531 -5.57 -63.30 6.05
CA GLU A 531 -6.19 -64.30 6.92
C GLU A 531 -5.20 -65.44 7.18
N ASP A 532 -4.84 -65.65 8.44
CA ASP A 532 -3.98 -66.76 8.85
C ASP A 532 -4.83 -67.84 9.52
N SER A 533 -5.09 -68.92 8.78
CA SER A 533 -5.80 -70.10 9.27
C SER A 533 -5.11 -70.80 10.45
N SER A 534 -3.85 -70.47 10.75
CA SER A 534 -3.06 -71.11 11.81
C SER A 534 -2.99 -70.33 13.13
N SER A 535 -3.38 -69.04 13.14
CA SER A 535 -3.37 -68.23 14.36
C SER A 535 -4.74 -68.16 15.03
N CYS A 536 -4.76 -68.06 16.36
CA CYS A 536 -5.99 -67.93 17.14
C CYS A 536 -6.73 -66.60 16.90
N CYS A 537 -6.06 -65.58 16.37
CA CYS A 537 -6.63 -64.27 16.01
C CYS A 537 -7.00 -64.15 14.52
N GLY A 538 -6.68 -65.15 13.70
CA GLY A 538 -7.10 -65.26 12.30
C GLY A 538 -6.53 -64.24 11.31
N MET A 539 -5.71 -63.27 11.75
CA MET A 539 -5.18 -62.19 10.89
C MET A 539 -3.68 -61.95 11.13
N GLU A 540 -2.90 -61.90 10.06
CA GLU A 540 -1.46 -61.63 10.06
C GLU A 540 -1.14 -60.34 9.28
N VAL A 541 -0.25 -59.50 9.84
CA VAL A 541 0.29 -58.30 9.17
C VAL A 541 1.57 -58.65 8.42
N GLN A 542 1.55 -58.57 7.09
CA GLN A 542 2.70 -58.80 6.22
C GLN A 542 3.23 -57.48 5.68
N TRP A 543 4.48 -57.14 6.02
CA TRP A 543 5.10 -55.89 5.57
C TRP A 543 5.74 -56.06 4.19
N GLY A 544 5.61 -55.02 3.34
CA GLY A 544 6.23 -54.99 2.02
C GLY A 544 7.76 -54.88 2.06
N THR A 545 8.28 -54.23 3.11
CA THR A 545 9.70 -54.12 3.45
C THR A 545 9.87 -54.48 4.92
N ALA A 546 10.96 -55.16 5.27
CA ALA A 546 11.23 -55.53 6.66
C ALA A 546 11.38 -54.28 7.55
N PRO A 547 10.64 -54.15 8.66
CA PRO A 547 10.78 -53.01 9.55
C PRO A 547 12.08 -53.06 10.35
N CYS A 548 12.61 -51.90 10.72
CA CYS A 548 13.79 -51.76 11.56
C CYS A 548 13.47 -52.09 13.01
N ARG A 549 13.80 -53.31 13.47
CA ARG A 549 13.58 -53.74 14.86
C ARG A 549 14.67 -53.31 15.85
N GLU A 550 15.88 -53.02 15.36
CA GLU A 550 17.02 -52.61 16.20
C GLU A 550 16.84 -51.20 16.79
N CYS A 551 16.13 -50.34 16.06
CA CYS A 551 15.84 -48.96 16.46
C CYS A 551 14.35 -48.75 16.75
N ASP A 552 13.60 -49.83 16.94
CA ASP A 552 12.16 -49.78 17.14
C ASP A 552 11.82 -49.23 18.54
N PRO A 553 11.07 -48.12 18.64
CA PRO A 553 10.65 -47.57 19.93
C PRO A 553 9.70 -48.49 20.71
N SER A 554 9.05 -49.48 20.09
CA SER A 554 8.06 -50.32 20.77
C SER A 554 8.63 -51.39 21.70
N SER A 555 9.96 -51.52 21.78
CA SER A 555 10.67 -52.57 22.56
C SER A 555 10.33 -54.01 22.16
N ARG A 556 9.68 -54.23 20.99
CA ARG A 556 9.27 -55.56 20.48
C ARG A 556 10.28 -56.20 19.55
N SER A 557 11.57 -56.06 19.83
CA SER A 557 12.65 -56.54 18.97
C SER A 557 12.65 -58.05 18.69
N MET A 558 11.88 -58.84 19.44
CA MET A 558 11.84 -60.32 19.38
C MET A 558 10.67 -60.90 18.57
N THR A 559 9.72 -60.09 18.08
CA THR A 559 8.54 -60.62 17.37
C THR A 559 8.89 -60.96 15.91
N LYS A 560 8.64 -62.21 15.49
CA LYS A 560 8.86 -62.64 14.10
C LYS A 560 7.92 -61.87 13.15
N VAL A 561 8.49 -61.27 12.11
CA VAL A 561 7.75 -60.57 11.06
C VAL A 561 7.78 -61.37 9.78
N VAL A 562 6.62 -61.60 9.16
CA VAL A 562 6.54 -62.18 7.82
C VAL A 562 6.70 -61.07 6.78
N VAL A 563 7.80 -61.16 6.02
CA VAL A 563 8.13 -60.22 4.95
C VAL A 563 7.76 -60.85 3.62
N ARG A 564 6.91 -60.17 2.86
CA ARG A 564 6.54 -60.64 1.53
C ARG A 564 7.60 -60.18 0.53
N ASN A 565 8.54 -61.08 0.21
CA ASN A 565 9.58 -60.80 -0.77
C ASN A 565 8.97 -60.65 -2.17
N ARG A 566 8.73 -59.42 -2.63
CA ARG A 566 8.35 -59.15 -4.01
C ARG A 566 9.61 -59.26 -4.88
N LEU A 567 9.83 -60.43 -5.48
CA LEU A 567 10.55 -60.51 -6.75
C LEU A 567 9.85 -59.56 -7.71
N GLN A 568 10.47 -58.42 -8.02
CA GLN A 568 10.03 -57.50 -9.06
C GLN A 568 9.98 -58.27 -10.38
N LYS A 569 8.82 -58.83 -10.75
CA LYS A 569 8.53 -59.16 -12.14
C LYS A 569 8.41 -57.83 -12.89
N ARG A 570 9.55 -57.26 -13.29
CA ARG A 570 9.62 -56.26 -14.36
C ARG A 570 9.16 -56.95 -15.63
N GLY A 571 7.87 -56.85 -15.94
CA GLY A 571 7.35 -57.12 -17.27
C GLY A 571 7.85 -56.04 -18.21
N TYR A 572 9.06 -56.21 -18.74
CA TYR A 572 9.46 -55.53 -19.97
C TYR A 572 8.66 -56.17 -21.11
N THR A 573 7.48 -55.64 -21.42
CA THR A 573 6.92 -55.79 -22.77
C THR A 573 7.69 -54.85 -23.69
N ALA A 574 8.86 -55.30 -24.13
CA ALA A 574 9.52 -54.75 -25.29
C ALA A 574 8.63 -55.06 -26.51
N GLY A 575 7.87 -54.07 -26.96
CA GLY A 575 7.23 -54.10 -28.26
C GLY A 575 8.30 -54.10 -29.34
N LEU A 576 8.46 -55.25 -29.99
CA LEU A 576 9.17 -55.38 -31.26
C LEU A 576 8.11 -55.35 -32.38
N ARG A 577 8.31 -54.41 -33.30
CA ARG A 577 7.57 -54.07 -34.54
C ARG A 577 6.38 -53.14 -34.41
#